data_AF-T0UWY5-F1
#
_entry.id   AF-T0UWY5-F1
#
_cell.length_a   1.000
_cell.length_b   1.000
_cell.length_c   1.000
_cell.angle_alpha   90.00
_cell.angle_beta   90.00
_cell.angle_gamma   90.00
#
_symmetry.space_group_name_H-M   'P 1'
#
loop_
_entity.id
_entity.type
_entity.pdbx_description
1 polymer ?
#
loop_
_entity_poly.entity_id
_entity_poly.type
_entity_poly.pdbx_seq_one_letter_code
_entity_poly.pdbx_strand_id
1 'polypeptide(L)'
;MFSLKNLSRSARTIFGNDLALSRDVVNQKKKTSVSGQKTWNDNDNQDGKRPSKITVNLLANGVKVASKEVKADATGTWAYHFDNLDVVDDAGNVIAYTVSEEPVEGYEATIEGSNITNSRTPEVVEIPVTKVWKDNDNQDGVRPDKVTVRLLADGTEVASQELSEATDWKTVFTNLPKYNHGKQIVYTVTEDTVANYSAAIDGTTITNSYKPGKTSVTVTKRWEDNNDQDGKRPNAIKVQLYADGKAQGKEVELSAKNNWTHTFSNLPLKAKGKEIQYQVKEVGTVKGYTSTIDDSNKENVVITNSRTPEVTEVAVKKIWDDADNKDGLRPEKITVRLLADGQEVAVKEITATDNWQASFTDLPVYKEGKKIAYTITEDPVAGYTSNIDGFTVTNRHTPPTTPPTTPPSTPEKPETPTTPKEGKKKILPSTGEVVAYGLTILGALLAIFALALLLRGKRKEK
;
A
#
# COMPACT_ATOMS: atom_id res chain seq x y z
N MET A 1 -51.14 13.45 -78.85
CA MET A 1 -51.03 14.92 -78.97
C MET A 1 -49.56 15.27 -78.78
N PHE A 2 -49.01 15.98 -79.75
CA PHE A 2 -47.61 15.98 -80.23
C PHE A 2 -46.50 15.87 -79.16
N SER A 3 -45.47 15.01 -79.27
CA SER A 3 -45.12 14.05 -80.33
C SER A 3 -44.31 12.89 -79.75
N LEU A 4 -44.83 11.67 -79.96
CA LEU A 4 -44.05 10.44 -79.95
C LEU A 4 -42.97 10.47 -81.05
N LYS A 5 -41.88 9.72 -80.83
CA LYS A 5 -41.19 8.83 -81.79
C LYS A 5 -40.24 7.95 -80.96
N ASN A 6 -40.53 6.65 -80.73
CA ASN A 6 -40.22 5.48 -81.58
C ASN A 6 -38.73 5.49 -82.00
N LEU A 7 -37.90 4.45 -81.85
CA LEU A 7 -38.03 3.01 -82.14
C LEU A 7 -37.08 2.23 -81.17
N SER A 8 -37.43 1.08 -80.57
CA SER A 8 -37.62 -0.30 -81.10
C SER A 8 -36.35 -1.02 -81.59
N ARG A 9 -36.19 -2.27 -81.06
CA ARG A 9 -35.27 -3.39 -81.36
C ARG A 9 -33.94 -3.37 -80.60
N SER A 10 -33.42 -4.47 -80.03
CA SER A 10 -33.71 -5.89 -80.20
C SER A 10 -33.28 -6.66 -78.95
N ALA A 11 -34.00 -7.71 -78.61
CA ALA A 11 -33.64 -8.65 -77.56
C ALA A 11 -32.34 -9.41 -77.91
N ARG A 12 -31.45 -9.57 -76.93
CA ARG A 12 -30.56 -10.72 -76.86
C ARG A 12 -30.35 -11.12 -75.40
N THR A 13 -31.02 -12.20 -75.04
CA THR A 13 -30.85 -12.95 -73.81
C THR A 13 -29.38 -13.39 -73.68
N ILE A 14 -28.73 -13.03 -72.58
CA ILE A 14 -27.55 -13.75 -72.09
C ILE A 14 -27.90 -14.19 -70.67
N PHE A 15 -28.02 -15.51 -70.49
CA PHE A 15 -28.02 -16.14 -69.18
C PHE A 15 -26.69 -15.87 -68.50
N GLY A 16 -26.72 -15.20 -67.35
CA GLY A 16 -25.58 -15.07 -66.45
C GLY A 16 -26.09 -15.28 -65.03
N ASN A 17 -25.60 -16.33 -64.38
CA ASN A 17 -25.74 -16.58 -62.95
C ASN A 17 -25.51 -15.28 -62.16
N ASP A 18 -26.57 -14.71 -61.59
CA ASP A 18 -26.39 -13.76 -60.50
C ASP A 18 -26.57 -14.54 -59.21
N LEU A 19 -25.43 -14.84 -58.59
CA LEU A 19 -25.35 -15.38 -57.25
C LEU A 19 -26.23 -14.53 -56.34
N ALA A 20 -27.11 -15.18 -55.59
CA ALA A 20 -27.69 -14.58 -54.40
C ALA A 20 -26.55 -14.16 -53.47
N LEU A 21 -26.13 -12.90 -53.57
CA LEU A 21 -25.37 -12.21 -52.54
C LEU A 21 -26.32 -12.04 -51.36
N SER A 22 -26.38 -13.04 -50.47
CA SER A 22 -26.80 -12.80 -49.09
C SER A 22 -25.76 -11.86 -48.49
N ARG A 23 -25.98 -10.56 -48.63
CA ARG A 23 -25.30 -9.58 -47.79
C ARG A 23 -25.87 -9.80 -46.40
N ASP A 24 -25.14 -10.54 -45.58
CA ASP A 24 -25.26 -10.44 -44.13
C ASP A 24 -24.98 -8.96 -43.78
N VAL A 25 -26.04 -8.16 -43.70
CA VAL A 25 -25.96 -6.82 -43.13
C VAL A 25 -25.80 -7.05 -41.65
N VAL A 26 -24.55 -7.20 -41.20
CA VAL A 26 -24.21 -7.15 -39.78
C VAL A 26 -24.54 -5.74 -39.32
N ASN A 27 -25.71 -5.57 -38.71
CA ASN A 27 -26.09 -4.33 -38.04
C ASN A 27 -25.21 -4.20 -36.78
N GLN A 28 -23.99 -3.70 -36.95
CA GLN A 28 -23.08 -3.47 -35.83
C GLN A 28 -23.65 -2.36 -34.94
N LYS A 29 -24.06 -2.71 -33.72
CA LYS A 29 -24.50 -1.73 -32.72
C LYS A 29 -23.39 -0.73 -32.46
N LYS A 30 -23.75 0.56 -32.42
CA LYS A 30 -22.84 1.63 -32.02
C LYS A 30 -22.31 1.35 -30.61
N LYS A 31 -20.99 1.49 -30.43
CA LYS A 31 -20.29 1.27 -29.16
C LYS A 31 -19.95 2.58 -28.44
N THR A 32 -19.81 2.51 -27.13
CA THR A 32 -19.36 3.57 -26.23
C THR A 32 -18.48 2.99 -25.11
N SER A 33 -17.99 3.86 -24.23
CA SER A 33 -17.18 3.49 -23.08
C SER A 33 -17.52 4.36 -21.87
N VAL A 34 -17.24 3.85 -20.67
CA VAL A 34 -17.35 4.59 -19.41
C VAL A 34 -15.99 4.57 -18.71
N SER A 35 -15.47 5.74 -18.35
CA SER A 35 -14.27 5.91 -17.53
C SER A 35 -14.58 6.70 -16.28
N GLY A 36 -13.81 6.45 -15.23
CA GLY A 36 -13.94 7.12 -13.95
C GLY A 36 -12.62 7.18 -13.20
N GLN A 37 -12.47 8.20 -12.36
CA GLN A 37 -11.40 8.31 -11.40
C GLN A 37 -11.90 7.97 -10.00
N LYS A 38 -11.02 7.42 -9.18
CA LYS A 38 -11.26 7.16 -7.76
C LYS A 38 -10.39 8.09 -6.93
N THR A 39 -11.03 8.84 -6.04
CA THR A 39 -10.40 9.77 -5.12
C THR A 39 -10.57 9.28 -3.69
N TRP A 40 -9.54 9.49 -2.86
CA TRP A 40 -9.56 9.20 -1.43
C TRP A 40 -9.41 10.51 -0.66
N ASN A 41 -10.34 10.80 0.23
CA ASN A 41 -10.31 11.93 1.14
C ASN A 41 -10.14 11.41 2.58
N ASP A 42 -8.92 11.02 2.91
CA ASP A 42 -8.55 10.33 4.16
C ASP A 42 -7.20 10.78 4.74
N ASN A 43 -6.83 12.04 4.45
CA ASN A 43 -5.58 12.68 4.85
C ASN A 43 -4.33 11.83 4.51
N ASP A 44 -4.16 11.52 3.22
CA ASP A 44 -3.07 10.69 2.71
C ASP A 44 -2.93 9.34 3.43
N ASN A 45 -4.08 8.71 3.71
CA ASN A 45 -4.13 7.44 4.44
C ASN A 45 -3.41 7.49 5.81
N GLN A 46 -3.55 8.61 6.54
CA GLN A 46 -2.92 8.83 7.85
C GLN A 46 -3.08 7.64 8.80
N ASP A 47 -4.27 7.03 8.81
CA ASP A 47 -4.61 5.92 9.70
C ASP A 47 -4.26 4.54 9.13
N GLY A 48 -3.78 4.45 7.90
CA GLY A 48 -3.41 3.19 7.26
C GLY A 48 -4.59 2.25 6.98
N LYS A 49 -5.81 2.79 6.81
CA LYS A 49 -7.04 2.01 6.60
C LYS A 49 -7.49 1.91 5.15
N ARG A 50 -6.85 2.64 4.24
CA ARG A 50 -7.17 2.56 2.82
C ARG A 50 -6.93 1.13 2.31
N PRO A 51 -7.91 0.48 1.65
CA PRO A 51 -7.73 -0.84 1.10
C PRO A 51 -6.76 -0.81 -0.08
N SER A 52 -6.17 -1.96 -0.41
CA SER A 52 -5.29 -2.11 -1.58
C SER A 52 -6.04 -2.18 -2.92
N LYS A 53 -7.36 -2.40 -2.88
CA LYS A 53 -8.24 -2.43 -4.04
C LYS A 53 -9.69 -2.12 -3.66
N ILE A 54 -10.49 -1.74 -4.65
CA ILE A 54 -11.96 -1.61 -4.55
C ILE A 54 -12.61 -2.35 -5.72
N THR A 55 -13.91 -2.63 -5.61
CA THR A 55 -14.71 -3.16 -6.72
C THR A 55 -15.67 -2.08 -7.22
N VAL A 56 -15.54 -1.71 -8.50
CA VAL A 56 -16.48 -0.81 -9.17
C VAL A 56 -17.40 -1.62 -10.08
N ASN A 57 -18.71 -1.44 -9.94
CA ASN A 57 -19.72 -2.08 -10.75
C ASN A 57 -20.22 -1.11 -11.84
N LEU A 58 -20.41 -1.61 -13.06
CA LEU A 58 -21.09 -0.93 -14.14
C LEU A 58 -22.56 -1.38 -14.17
N LEU A 59 -23.48 -0.41 -14.19
CA LEU A 59 -24.90 -0.65 -14.27
C LEU A 59 -25.43 -0.17 -15.63
N ALA A 60 -26.22 -1.00 -16.30
CA ALA A 60 -26.99 -0.64 -17.48
C ALA A 60 -28.46 -0.57 -17.09
N ASN A 61 -29.08 0.60 -17.23
CA ASN A 61 -30.47 0.86 -16.82
C ASN A 61 -30.76 0.41 -15.37
N GLY A 62 -29.79 0.60 -14.46
CA GLY A 62 -29.90 0.23 -13.06
C GLY A 62 -29.58 -1.23 -12.73
N VAL A 63 -29.22 -2.07 -13.72
CA VAL A 63 -28.85 -3.48 -13.50
C VAL A 63 -27.34 -3.66 -13.65
N LYS A 64 -26.69 -4.30 -12.68
CA LYS A 64 -25.25 -4.62 -12.76
C LYS A 64 -24.98 -5.54 -13.95
N VAL A 65 -24.12 -5.10 -14.87
CA VAL A 65 -23.74 -5.85 -16.08
C VAL A 65 -22.26 -6.23 -16.11
N ALA A 66 -21.42 -5.50 -15.38
CA ALA A 66 -19.99 -5.80 -15.26
C ALA A 66 -19.44 -5.28 -13.92
N SER A 67 -18.25 -5.72 -13.57
CA SER A 67 -17.47 -5.18 -12.45
C SER A 67 -15.98 -5.18 -12.77
N LYS A 68 -15.23 -4.31 -12.11
CA LYS A 68 -13.78 -4.20 -12.25
C LYS A 68 -13.14 -4.01 -10.87
N GLU A 69 -12.08 -4.76 -10.60
CA GLU A 69 -11.19 -4.45 -9.49
C GLU A 69 -10.32 -3.25 -9.88
N VAL A 70 -10.33 -2.22 -9.04
CA VAL A 70 -9.53 -1.00 -9.23
C VAL A 70 -8.46 -0.96 -8.15
N LYS A 71 -7.23 -0.67 -8.56
CA LYS A 71 -6.05 -0.52 -7.71
C LYS A 71 -5.38 0.81 -8.06
N ALA A 72 -4.56 1.32 -7.14
CA ALA A 72 -3.64 2.40 -7.49
C ALA A 72 -2.68 1.91 -8.58
N ASP A 73 -2.39 2.78 -9.54
CA ASP A 73 -1.24 2.59 -10.42
C ASP A 73 0.07 3.00 -9.73
N ALA A 74 1.16 2.90 -10.48
CA ALA A 74 2.49 3.33 -10.08
C ALA A 74 2.59 4.73 -9.46
N THR A 75 1.74 5.66 -9.90
CA THR A 75 1.74 7.06 -9.47
C THR A 75 0.83 7.31 -8.28
N GLY A 76 0.16 6.26 -7.79
CA GLY A 76 -0.87 6.37 -6.77
C GLY A 76 -2.25 6.76 -7.33
N THR A 77 -2.39 6.85 -8.65
CA THR A 77 -3.65 7.24 -9.30
C THR A 77 -4.58 6.04 -9.41
N TRP A 78 -5.86 6.23 -9.09
CA TRP A 78 -6.87 5.18 -9.23
C TRP A 78 -7.82 5.55 -10.38
N ALA A 79 -7.83 4.73 -11.42
CA ALA A 79 -8.70 4.93 -12.57
C ALA A 79 -9.27 3.61 -13.07
N TYR A 80 -10.44 3.68 -13.69
CA TYR A 80 -11.07 2.52 -14.31
C TYR A 80 -11.73 2.89 -15.63
N HIS A 81 -11.93 1.85 -16.44
CA HIS A 81 -12.50 1.96 -17.77
C HIS A 81 -13.27 0.69 -18.13
N PHE A 82 -14.43 0.88 -18.74
CA PHE A 82 -15.29 -0.13 -19.34
C PHE A 82 -15.47 0.20 -20.82
N ASP A 83 -14.94 -0.67 -21.68
CA ASP A 83 -14.95 -0.54 -23.14
C ASP A 83 -16.10 -1.31 -23.80
N ASN A 84 -16.29 -1.04 -25.10
CA ASN A 84 -17.12 -1.85 -26.00
C ASN A 84 -18.59 -2.01 -25.56
N LEU A 85 -19.13 -0.99 -24.88
CA LEU A 85 -20.49 -0.96 -24.36
C LEU A 85 -21.48 -0.60 -25.46
N ASP A 86 -22.62 -1.29 -25.53
CA ASP A 86 -23.67 -0.95 -26.49
C ASP A 86 -24.33 0.40 -26.14
N VAL A 87 -24.57 1.26 -27.12
CA VAL A 87 -25.31 2.52 -26.91
C VAL A 87 -26.82 2.27 -26.77
N VAL A 88 -27.33 1.21 -27.41
CA VAL A 88 -28.74 0.85 -27.40
C VAL A 88 -28.94 -0.63 -27.07
N ASP A 89 -30.05 -0.95 -26.41
CA ASP A 89 -30.47 -2.33 -26.13
C ASP A 89 -30.97 -3.05 -27.40
N ASP A 90 -31.40 -4.30 -27.27
CA ASP A 90 -31.93 -5.09 -28.39
C ASP A 90 -33.26 -4.54 -28.95
N ALA A 91 -33.97 -3.71 -28.19
CA ALA A 91 -35.20 -3.04 -28.59
C ALA A 91 -34.94 -1.65 -29.22
N GLY A 92 -33.70 -1.19 -29.26
CA GLY A 92 -33.29 0.10 -29.81
C GLY A 92 -33.39 1.28 -28.82
N ASN A 93 -33.64 1.04 -27.54
CA ASN A 93 -33.65 2.10 -26.52
C ASN A 93 -32.23 2.44 -26.07
N VAL A 94 -31.95 3.71 -25.80
CA VAL A 94 -30.64 4.15 -25.28
C VAL A 94 -30.39 3.56 -23.90
N ILE A 95 -29.22 2.96 -23.71
CA ILE A 95 -28.80 2.40 -22.42
C ILE A 95 -28.21 3.53 -21.56
N ALA A 96 -28.78 3.73 -20.37
CA ALA A 96 -28.22 4.61 -19.36
C ALA A 96 -27.18 3.85 -18.53
N TYR A 97 -25.90 4.20 -18.70
CA TYR A 97 -24.83 3.65 -17.88
C TYR A 97 -24.55 4.50 -16.65
N THR A 98 -24.43 3.85 -15.51
CA THR A 98 -23.98 4.44 -14.24
C THR A 98 -22.99 3.50 -13.56
N VAL A 99 -22.34 3.99 -12.51
CA VAL A 99 -21.39 3.23 -11.71
C VAL A 99 -21.85 3.15 -10.25
N SER A 100 -21.45 2.10 -9.56
CA SER A 100 -21.57 1.99 -8.10
C SER A 100 -20.32 1.33 -7.53
N GLU A 101 -19.95 1.64 -6.30
CA GLU A 101 -18.88 0.96 -5.57
C GLU A 101 -19.44 -0.08 -4.61
N GLU A 102 -18.75 -1.21 -4.44
CA GLU A 102 -19.00 -2.07 -3.28
C GLU A 102 -18.55 -1.38 -1.98
N PRO A 103 -19.29 -1.53 -0.87
CA PRO A 103 -18.98 -0.81 0.37
C PRO A 103 -17.53 -1.01 0.83
N VAL A 104 -16.85 0.09 1.12
CA VAL A 104 -15.50 0.08 1.71
C VAL A 104 -15.62 0.34 3.21
N GLU A 105 -15.09 -0.57 4.01
CA GLU A 105 -15.18 -0.51 5.47
C GLU A 105 -14.60 0.81 6.02
N GLY A 106 -15.41 1.55 6.78
CA GLY A 106 -15.00 2.80 7.42
C GLY A 106 -14.93 4.02 6.50
N TYR A 107 -15.45 3.93 5.27
CA TYR A 107 -15.51 5.04 4.33
C TYR A 107 -16.94 5.35 3.89
N GLU A 108 -17.20 6.62 3.62
CA GLU A 108 -18.43 7.08 2.96
C GLU A 108 -18.12 7.42 1.50
N ALA A 109 -18.89 6.83 0.57
CA ALA A 109 -18.70 7.01 -0.86
C ALA A 109 -19.67 8.04 -1.44
N THR A 110 -19.17 8.93 -2.30
CA THR A 110 -19.96 9.82 -3.16
C THR A 110 -19.61 9.56 -4.62
N ILE A 111 -20.62 9.65 -5.50
CA ILE A 111 -20.46 9.40 -6.93
C ILE A 111 -20.96 10.61 -7.72
N GLU A 112 -20.08 11.21 -8.52
CA GLU A 112 -20.39 12.33 -9.40
C GLU A 112 -20.10 11.94 -10.84
N GLY A 113 -21.17 11.71 -11.62
CA GLY A 113 -21.08 11.12 -12.95
C GLY A 113 -20.50 9.70 -12.89
N SER A 114 -19.23 9.56 -13.23
CA SER A 114 -18.49 8.30 -13.12
C SER A 114 -17.26 8.40 -12.21
N ASN A 115 -17.08 9.51 -11.49
CA ASN A 115 -16.00 9.62 -10.49
C ASN A 115 -16.53 9.20 -9.12
N ILE A 116 -15.69 8.49 -8.37
CA ILE A 116 -16.02 7.96 -7.04
C ILE A 116 -15.07 8.62 -6.04
N THR A 117 -15.60 9.20 -4.97
CA THR A 117 -14.80 9.71 -3.86
C THR A 117 -15.17 8.98 -2.59
N ASN A 118 -14.17 8.39 -1.92
CA ASN A 118 -14.37 7.84 -0.57
C ASN A 118 -13.74 8.75 0.46
N SER A 119 -14.53 9.16 1.44
CA SER A 119 -14.09 10.01 2.54
C SER A 119 -14.03 9.22 3.85
N ARG A 120 -13.01 9.50 4.65
CA ARG A 120 -12.86 8.97 6.01
C ARG A 120 -12.26 10.05 6.90
N THR A 121 -12.94 10.35 8.00
CA THR A 121 -12.40 11.24 9.04
C THR A 121 -11.31 10.51 9.82
N PRO A 122 -10.08 11.04 9.89
CA PRO A 122 -9.00 10.41 10.66
C PRO A 122 -9.30 10.33 12.16
N GLU A 123 -8.78 9.31 12.82
CA GLU A 123 -8.90 9.15 14.26
C GLU A 123 -8.03 10.18 15.01
N VAL A 124 -8.61 10.80 16.03
CA VAL A 124 -7.92 11.71 16.95
C VAL A 124 -7.96 11.20 18.40
N VAL A 125 -7.03 11.68 19.22
CA VAL A 125 -6.93 11.41 20.65
C VAL A 125 -6.82 12.72 21.43
N GLU A 126 -7.02 12.62 22.74
CA GLU A 126 -6.80 13.70 23.69
C GLU A 126 -5.76 13.26 24.74
N ILE A 127 -4.91 14.19 25.15
CA ILE A 127 -3.84 13.93 26.13
C ILE A 127 -4.07 14.86 27.34
N PRO A 128 -4.71 14.36 28.41
CA PRO A 128 -4.90 15.12 29.63
C PRO A 128 -3.63 15.13 30.46
N VAL A 129 -3.20 16.31 30.89
CA VAL A 129 -2.03 16.51 31.75
C VAL A 129 -2.46 17.03 33.10
N THR A 130 -1.89 16.46 34.16
CA THR A 130 -2.11 16.93 35.53
C THR A 130 -0.76 17.23 36.18
N LYS A 131 -0.65 18.41 36.80
CA LYS A 131 0.49 18.81 37.59
C LYS A 131 0.19 18.66 39.09
N VAL A 132 1.08 17.95 39.78
CA VAL A 132 1.01 17.68 41.22
C VAL A 132 2.21 18.28 41.93
N TRP A 133 1.96 18.91 43.08
CA TRP A 133 2.98 19.49 43.95
C TRP A 133 3.13 18.67 45.23
N LYS A 134 4.37 18.32 45.57
CA LYS A 134 4.78 17.68 46.84
C LYS A 134 5.70 18.64 47.59
N ASP A 135 5.11 19.69 48.15
CA ASP A 135 5.79 20.83 48.78
C ASP A 135 5.13 21.27 50.09
N ASN A 136 4.38 20.36 50.72
CA ASN A 136 3.65 20.58 51.97
C ASN A 136 2.71 21.80 51.88
N ASP A 137 1.83 21.81 50.88
CA ASP A 137 0.91 22.91 50.58
C ASP A 137 1.61 24.27 50.45
N ASN A 138 2.75 24.27 49.74
CA ASN A 138 3.58 25.46 49.53
C ASN A 138 4.01 26.13 50.86
N GLN A 139 4.35 25.34 51.89
CA GLN A 139 4.76 25.82 53.22
C GLN A 139 5.81 26.95 53.16
N ASP A 140 6.78 26.82 52.26
CA ASP A 140 7.92 27.73 52.14
C ASP A 140 7.65 28.90 51.17
N GLY A 141 6.49 28.94 50.51
CA GLY A 141 6.10 30.03 49.62
C GLY A 141 6.93 30.15 48.34
N VAL A 142 7.51 29.04 47.86
CA VAL A 142 8.47 28.99 46.74
C VAL A 142 7.93 28.29 45.49
N ARG A 143 6.69 27.80 45.53
CA ARG A 143 6.00 27.30 44.33
C ARG A 143 5.90 28.46 43.30
N PRO A 144 6.29 28.25 42.04
CA PRO A 144 6.15 29.27 41.01
C PRO A 144 4.66 29.50 40.67
N ASP A 145 4.35 30.69 40.16
CA ASP A 145 2.99 31.03 39.73
C ASP A 145 2.54 30.19 38.51
N LYS A 146 3.50 29.76 37.68
CA LYS A 146 3.26 28.96 36.49
C LYS A 146 4.41 28.01 36.14
N VAL A 147 4.09 26.98 35.38
CA VAL A 147 5.05 26.05 34.74
C VAL A 147 4.68 25.86 33.28
N THR A 148 5.64 25.55 32.43
CA THR A 148 5.41 25.23 31.01
C THR A 148 5.52 23.72 30.80
N VAL A 149 4.44 23.11 30.33
CA VAL A 149 4.42 21.70 29.89
C VAL A 149 4.53 21.66 28.38
N ARG A 150 5.31 20.73 27.85
CA ARG A 150 5.49 20.47 26.41
C ARG A 150 4.94 19.08 26.07
N LEU A 151 4.26 18.98 24.94
CA LEU A 151 3.77 17.73 24.36
C LEU A 151 4.68 17.34 23.21
N LEU A 152 5.17 16.10 23.26
CA LEU A 152 5.99 15.51 22.21
C LEU A 152 5.19 14.40 21.51
N ALA A 153 5.23 14.39 20.18
CA ALA A 153 4.75 13.32 19.32
C ALA A 153 5.95 12.58 18.72
N ASP A 154 6.12 11.31 19.05
CA ASP A 154 7.29 10.50 18.63
C ASP A 154 8.64 11.18 18.94
N GLY A 155 8.68 11.92 20.05
CA GLY A 155 9.86 12.67 20.49
C GLY A 155 10.07 14.05 19.85
N THR A 156 9.16 14.51 18.98
CA THR A 156 9.16 15.88 18.43
C THR A 156 8.16 16.73 19.20
N GLU A 157 8.56 17.91 19.69
CA GLU A 157 7.62 18.87 20.29
C GLU A 157 6.58 19.33 19.26
N VAL A 158 5.30 19.20 19.61
CA VAL A 158 4.16 19.59 18.75
C VAL A 158 3.27 20.65 19.38
N ALA A 159 3.30 20.81 20.70
CA ALA A 159 2.55 21.81 21.43
C ALA A 159 3.19 22.08 22.80
N SER A 160 2.84 23.21 23.41
CA SER A 160 3.14 23.51 24.80
C SER A 160 2.00 24.30 25.44
N GLN A 161 1.92 24.26 26.76
CA GLN A 161 0.90 24.94 27.55
C GLN A 161 1.48 25.42 28.89
N GLU A 162 1.17 26.65 29.27
CA GLU A 162 1.42 27.14 30.63
C GLU A 162 0.30 26.67 31.57
N LEU A 163 0.68 26.11 32.72
CA LEU A 163 -0.21 25.72 33.80
C LEU A 163 0.03 26.62 35.01
N SER A 164 -1.04 26.99 35.70
CA SER A 164 -1.05 27.80 36.93
C SER A 164 -2.20 27.38 37.83
N GLU A 165 -2.32 28.01 38.99
CA GLU A 165 -3.47 27.84 39.89
C GLU A 165 -4.81 28.15 39.21
N ALA A 166 -4.85 29.16 38.32
CA ALA A 166 -6.06 29.50 37.56
C ALA A 166 -6.53 28.41 36.58
N THR A 167 -5.63 27.50 36.20
CA THR A 167 -5.93 26.34 35.34
C THR A 167 -6.17 25.07 36.14
N ASP A 168 -6.27 25.17 37.47
CA ASP A 168 -6.25 24.04 38.39
C ASP A 168 -5.07 23.08 38.15
N TRP A 169 -3.95 23.63 37.67
CA TRP A 169 -2.75 22.87 37.30
C TRP A 169 -3.01 21.71 36.31
N LYS A 170 -3.95 21.90 35.37
CA LYS A 170 -4.36 20.89 34.38
C LYS A 170 -4.48 21.49 32.98
N THR A 171 -4.28 20.63 31.98
CA THR A 171 -4.64 20.93 30.58
C THR A 171 -5.05 19.65 29.87
N VAL A 172 -5.72 19.77 28.74
CA VAL A 172 -5.99 18.67 27.81
C VAL A 172 -5.60 19.14 26.42
N PHE A 173 -4.63 18.47 25.79
CA PHE A 173 -4.35 18.66 24.37
C PHE A 173 -5.36 17.84 23.57
N THR A 174 -6.13 18.48 22.69
CA THR A 174 -7.23 17.85 21.94
C THR A 174 -6.94 17.80 20.45
N ASN A 175 -7.75 17.03 19.71
CA ASN A 175 -7.67 16.88 18.25
C ASN A 175 -6.28 16.44 17.74
N LEU A 176 -5.59 15.60 18.52
CA LEU A 176 -4.27 15.11 18.17
C LEU A 176 -4.41 13.88 17.27
N PRO A 177 -3.70 13.79 16.13
CA PRO A 177 -3.72 12.60 15.29
C PRO A 177 -3.39 11.34 16.10
N LYS A 178 -4.17 10.27 15.94
CA LYS A 178 -3.86 9.00 16.61
C LYS A 178 -2.74 8.23 15.91
N TYR A 179 -2.67 8.37 14.59
CA TYR A 179 -1.74 7.65 13.73
C TYR A 179 -0.96 8.61 12.83
N ASN A 180 0.22 8.17 12.43
CA ASN A 180 1.05 8.75 11.38
C ASN A 180 1.43 7.63 10.42
N HIS A 181 0.96 7.72 9.16
CA HIS A 181 1.14 6.66 8.14
C HIS A 181 0.77 5.25 8.63
N GLY A 182 -0.35 5.13 9.33
CA GLY A 182 -0.88 3.87 9.86
C GLY A 182 -0.18 3.33 11.11
N LYS A 183 0.84 4.01 11.64
CA LYS A 183 1.46 3.66 12.93
C LYS A 183 0.98 4.61 14.02
N GLN A 184 0.67 4.08 15.19
CA GLN A 184 0.18 4.88 16.30
C GLN A 184 1.29 5.82 16.81
N ILE A 185 0.96 7.09 16.99
CA ILE A 185 1.88 8.10 17.52
C ILE A 185 2.05 7.89 19.03
N VAL A 186 3.28 7.94 19.50
CA VAL A 186 3.58 7.93 20.94
C VAL A 186 3.62 9.36 21.45
N TYR A 187 2.64 9.72 22.27
CA TYR A 187 2.60 11.02 22.94
C TYR A 187 3.24 10.94 24.33
N THR A 188 4.17 11.86 24.61
CA THR A 188 4.79 12.04 25.92
C THR A 188 4.77 13.51 26.32
N VAL A 189 4.90 13.77 27.63
CA VAL A 189 4.96 15.14 28.15
C VAL A 189 6.26 15.39 28.88
N THR A 190 6.72 16.64 28.82
CA THR A 190 7.90 17.11 29.56
C THR A 190 7.57 18.46 30.20
N GLU A 191 8.35 18.85 31.20
CA GLU A 191 8.20 20.16 31.87
C GLU A 191 9.50 20.93 31.76
N ASP A 192 9.40 22.24 31.55
CA ASP A 192 10.53 23.14 31.73
C ASP A 192 10.97 23.16 33.20
N THR A 193 12.25 23.44 33.40
CA THR A 193 12.88 23.37 34.72
C THR A 193 12.19 24.25 35.75
N VAL A 194 11.88 23.65 36.90
CA VAL A 194 11.37 24.38 38.07
C VAL A 194 12.45 24.43 39.14
N ALA A 195 12.95 25.63 39.40
CA ALA A 195 14.02 25.84 40.37
C ALA A 195 13.68 25.31 41.76
N ASN A 196 14.60 24.57 42.40
CA ASN A 196 14.45 23.92 43.72
C ASN A 196 13.42 22.77 43.78
N TYR A 197 12.92 22.31 42.64
CA TYR A 197 12.06 21.15 42.55
C TYR A 197 12.74 20.03 41.78
N SER A 198 12.40 18.80 42.15
CA SER A 198 12.71 17.62 41.35
C SER A 198 11.42 17.10 40.72
N ALA A 199 11.40 16.99 39.39
CA ALA A 199 10.29 16.40 38.67
C ALA A 199 10.39 14.87 38.62
N ALA A 200 9.22 14.24 38.56
CA ALA A 200 9.02 12.85 38.16
C ALA A 200 7.77 12.81 37.27
N ILE A 201 7.87 12.11 36.13
CA ILE A 201 6.79 12.02 35.14
C ILE A 201 6.32 10.57 35.09
N ASP A 202 5.02 10.37 35.30
CA ASP A 202 4.34 9.07 35.17
C ASP A 202 3.15 9.21 34.21
N GLY A 203 3.30 8.65 33.01
CA GLY A 203 2.39 8.90 31.90
C GLY A 203 2.28 10.40 31.60
N THR A 204 1.11 10.97 31.90
CA THR A 204 0.82 12.40 31.72
C THR A 204 0.71 13.18 33.03
N THR A 205 1.04 12.55 34.16
CA THR A 205 1.10 13.22 35.46
C THR A 205 2.52 13.66 35.75
N ILE A 206 2.70 14.96 35.96
CA ILE A 206 3.98 15.56 36.32
C ILE A 206 3.95 15.88 37.82
N THR A 207 4.85 15.29 38.60
CA THR A 207 4.95 15.56 40.04
C THR A 207 6.23 16.31 40.36
N ASN A 208 6.11 17.53 40.88
CA ASN A 208 7.25 18.27 41.42
C ASN A 208 7.32 18.10 42.93
N SER A 209 8.46 17.62 43.42
CA SER A 209 8.75 17.55 44.85
C SER A 209 9.71 18.65 45.25
N TYR A 210 9.34 19.47 46.24
CA TYR A 210 10.21 20.54 46.72
C TYR A 210 11.42 19.92 47.43
N LYS A 211 12.59 20.17 46.87
CA LYS A 211 13.88 19.66 47.38
C LYS A 211 14.91 20.75 47.12
N PRO A 212 15.14 21.67 48.08
CA PRO A 212 16.09 22.75 47.94
C PRO A 212 17.43 22.28 47.37
N GLY A 213 17.94 22.98 46.35
CA GLY A 213 19.22 22.62 45.74
C GLY A 213 19.21 21.35 44.87
N LYS A 214 18.04 20.82 44.51
CA LYS A 214 17.88 19.69 43.57
C LYS A 214 17.16 20.10 42.28
N THR A 215 17.37 19.30 41.24
CA THR A 215 16.75 19.38 39.92
C THR A 215 16.50 17.97 39.35
N SER A 216 16.03 17.89 38.12
CA SER A 216 15.86 16.67 37.33
C SER A 216 16.22 16.91 35.86
N VAL A 217 16.62 15.85 35.16
CA VAL A 217 16.81 15.87 33.70
C VAL A 217 15.96 14.76 33.08
N THR A 218 15.12 15.12 32.12
CA THR A 218 14.36 14.18 31.30
C THR A 218 15.09 13.92 30.00
N VAL A 219 15.07 12.67 29.55
CA VAL A 219 15.57 12.26 28.24
C VAL A 219 14.46 11.58 27.47
N THR A 220 14.33 11.94 26.20
CA THR A 220 13.40 11.31 25.26
C THR A 220 14.18 10.80 24.05
N LYS A 221 13.91 9.56 23.64
CA LYS A 221 14.54 8.96 22.47
C LYS A 221 13.60 9.03 21.26
N ARG A 222 14.08 9.70 20.22
CA ARG A 222 13.41 9.87 18.93
C ARG A 222 14.04 8.97 17.86
N TRP A 223 13.21 8.44 16.97
CA TRP A 223 13.63 7.57 15.87
C TRP A 223 13.20 8.17 14.53
N GLU A 224 14.17 8.46 13.67
CA GLU A 224 13.97 8.95 12.31
C GLU A 224 14.35 7.85 11.31
N ASP A 225 13.49 6.83 11.17
CA ASP A 225 13.74 5.62 10.36
C ASP A 225 12.51 5.19 9.55
N ASN A 226 11.70 6.18 9.16
CA ASN A 226 10.46 6.01 8.43
C ASN A 226 9.52 4.98 9.08
N ASN A 227 9.25 5.16 10.38
CA ASN A 227 8.41 4.25 11.17
C ASN A 227 8.92 2.80 11.18
N ASP A 228 10.24 2.62 11.33
CA ASP A 228 10.92 1.31 11.29
C ASP A 228 10.61 0.51 10.02
N GLN A 229 10.59 1.17 8.85
CA GLN A 229 10.28 0.55 7.56
C GLN A 229 11.16 -0.69 7.30
N ASP A 230 12.43 -0.62 7.66
CA ASP A 230 13.40 -1.72 7.46
C ASP A 230 13.33 -2.81 8.55
N GLY A 231 12.58 -2.59 9.64
CA GLY A 231 12.53 -3.51 10.78
C GLY A 231 13.90 -3.67 11.46
N LYS A 232 14.67 -2.58 11.55
CA LYS A 232 16.05 -2.58 12.09
C LYS A 232 16.18 -1.81 13.38
N ARG A 233 15.12 -1.14 13.84
CA ARG A 233 15.09 -0.47 15.13
C ARG A 233 15.30 -1.50 16.23
N PRO A 234 16.25 -1.31 17.15
CA PRO A 234 16.41 -2.21 18.29
C PRO A 234 15.20 -2.09 19.22
N ASN A 235 14.90 -3.16 19.95
CA ASN A 235 13.81 -3.16 20.94
C ASN A 235 14.07 -2.24 22.14
N ALA A 236 15.35 -1.98 22.43
CA ALA A 236 15.79 -1.11 23.51
C ALA A 236 17.18 -0.55 23.22
N ILE A 237 17.49 0.57 23.86
CA ILE A 237 18.83 1.14 23.96
C ILE A 237 19.14 1.43 25.43
N LYS A 238 20.36 1.84 25.72
CA LYS A 238 20.73 2.37 27.03
C LYS A 238 21.22 3.80 26.94
N VAL A 239 20.94 4.57 27.99
CA VAL A 239 21.41 5.95 28.17
C VAL A 239 22.10 6.10 29.52
N GLN A 240 23.05 7.02 29.59
CA GLN A 240 23.85 7.29 30.79
C GLN A 240 23.85 8.79 31.09
N LEU A 241 23.54 9.14 32.34
CA LEU A 241 23.66 10.50 32.87
C LEU A 241 25.13 10.79 33.22
N TYR A 242 25.58 12.00 32.91
CA TYR A 242 26.88 12.54 33.28
C TYR A 242 26.70 13.84 34.06
N ALA A 243 27.54 14.05 35.07
CA ALA A 243 27.68 15.30 35.82
C ALA A 243 29.12 15.78 35.68
N ASP A 244 29.32 16.98 35.13
CA ASP A 244 30.64 17.56 34.86
C ASP A 244 31.60 16.58 34.15
N GLY A 245 31.05 15.87 33.14
CA GLY A 245 31.78 14.88 32.34
C GLY A 245 31.98 13.52 32.99
N LYS A 246 31.48 13.27 34.21
CA LYS A 246 31.61 11.97 34.91
C LYS A 246 30.28 11.23 34.94
N ALA A 247 30.28 9.95 34.56
CA ALA A 247 29.10 9.10 34.60
C ALA A 247 28.51 9.00 36.02
N GLN A 248 27.18 9.03 36.12
CA GLN A 248 26.41 9.01 37.36
C GLN A 248 25.44 7.83 37.41
N GLY A 249 25.45 7.08 38.51
CA GLY A 249 24.51 5.97 38.70
C GLY A 249 24.69 4.83 37.69
N LYS A 250 23.60 4.07 37.45
CA LYS A 250 23.56 2.99 36.46
C LYS A 250 22.99 3.50 35.14
N GLU A 251 23.37 2.84 34.05
CA GLU A 251 22.73 3.00 32.75
C GLU A 251 21.22 2.70 32.85
N VAL A 252 20.42 3.46 32.12
CA VAL A 252 18.97 3.32 32.05
C VAL A 252 18.58 2.78 30.69
N GLU A 253 17.68 1.81 30.66
CA GLU A 253 17.12 1.27 29.41
C GLU A 253 15.94 2.13 28.94
N LEU A 254 15.96 2.52 27.66
CA LEU A 254 14.83 3.14 26.98
C LEU A 254 14.26 2.15 25.96
N SER A 255 12.94 1.97 25.94
CA SER A 255 12.23 1.03 25.06
C SER A 255 10.79 1.49 24.82
N ALA A 256 10.04 0.76 23.99
CA ALA A 256 8.61 1.02 23.83
C ALA A 256 7.81 0.91 25.14
N LYS A 257 8.28 0.15 26.15
CA LYS A 257 7.56 -0.03 27.43
C LYS A 257 7.50 1.23 28.28
N ASN A 258 8.50 2.10 28.15
CA ASN A 258 8.56 3.38 28.86
C ASN A 258 8.42 4.55 27.88
N ASN A 259 7.78 4.32 26.73
CA ASN A 259 7.60 5.33 25.69
C ASN A 259 8.90 6.03 25.31
N TRP A 260 10.02 5.29 25.35
CA TRP A 260 11.34 5.80 25.01
C TRP A 260 11.77 7.03 25.84
N THR A 261 11.24 7.19 27.04
CA THR A 261 11.53 8.35 27.91
C THR A 261 11.93 7.93 29.33
N HIS A 262 12.71 8.79 29.99
CA HIS A 262 13.08 8.64 31.40
C HIS A 262 13.41 10.00 32.04
N THR A 263 13.07 10.17 33.33
CA THR A 263 13.47 11.34 34.13
C THR A 263 14.44 10.93 35.23
N PHE A 264 15.66 11.46 35.17
CA PHE A 264 16.64 11.41 36.26
C PHE A 264 16.28 12.44 37.33
N SER A 265 15.73 12.00 38.46
CA SER A 265 15.29 12.88 39.56
C SER A 265 16.36 13.08 40.64
N ASN A 266 16.16 14.07 41.51
CA ASN A 266 16.94 14.34 42.73
C ASN A 266 18.41 14.71 42.49
N LEU A 267 18.70 15.31 41.36
CA LEU A 267 20.04 15.70 40.93
C LEU A 267 20.49 16.96 41.68
N PRO A 268 21.67 16.99 42.33
CA PRO A 268 22.17 18.22 42.95
C PRO A 268 22.35 19.34 41.91
N LEU A 269 21.91 20.56 42.23
CA LEU A 269 22.16 21.74 41.41
C LEU A 269 23.63 22.18 41.48
N LYS A 270 24.25 22.03 42.66
CA LYS A 270 25.61 22.51 42.91
C LYS A 270 26.48 21.45 43.59
N ALA A 271 27.75 21.43 43.22
CA ALA A 271 28.82 20.72 43.92
C ALA A 271 29.90 21.72 44.33
N LYS A 272 30.21 21.79 45.63
CA LYS A 272 31.21 22.73 46.19
C LYS A 272 30.95 24.20 45.78
N GLY A 273 29.67 24.61 45.76
CA GLY A 273 29.25 25.97 45.42
C GLY A 273 29.17 26.29 43.92
N LYS A 274 29.65 25.41 43.03
CA LYS A 274 29.56 25.57 41.57
C LYS A 274 28.37 24.79 41.03
N GLU A 275 27.71 25.34 40.02
CA GLU A 275 26.64 24.65 39.29
C GLU A 275 27.17 23.42 38.56
N ILE A 276 26.42 22.32 38.61
CA ILE A 276 26.76 21.06 37.97
C ILE A 276 26.18 21.07 36.54
N GLN A 277 27.02 20.74 35.55
CA GLN A 277 26.55 20.57 34.18
C GLN A 277 26.15 19.11 33.94
N TYR A 278 24.86 18.89 33.71
CA TYR A 278 24.33 17.58 33.36
C TYR A 278 24.32 17.36 31.84
N GLN A 279 24.59 16.13 31.43
CA GLN A 279 24.48 15.66 30.05
C GLN A 279 23.93 14.23 30.06
N VAL A 280 23.16 13.86 29.04
CA VAL A 280 22.73 12.48 28.82
C VAL A 280 23.32 11.99 27.51
N LYS A 281 23.86 10.77 27.49
CA LYS A 281 24.43 10.17 26.27
C LYS A 281 23.84 8.79 26.03
N GLU A 282 23.62 8.46 24.76
CA GLU A 282 23.36 7.08 24.34
C GLU A 282 24.62 6.23 24.58
N VAL A 283 24.43 5.04 25.14
CA VAL A 283 25.51 4.11 25.42
C VAL A 283 25.72 3.19 24.22
N GLY A 284 26.95 3.14 23.73
CA GLY A 284 27.31 2.32 22.58
C GLY A 284 26.91 2.97 21.27
N THR A 285 26.72 2.14 20.24
CA THR A 285 26.25 2.57 18.92
C THR A 285 25.11 1.66 18.47
N VAL A 286 24.12 2.25 17.81
CA VAL A 286 23.04 1.49 17.18
C VAL A 286 23.43 1.18 15.74
N LYS A 287 23.54 -0.11 15.41
CA LYS A 287 24.03 -0.57 14.10
C LYS A 287 23.16 -0.03 12.96
N GLY A 288 23.78 0.71 12.03
CA GLY A 288 23.11 1.27 10.86
C GLY A 288 22.30 2.53 11.13
N TYR A 289 22.55 3.20 12.26
CA TYR A 289 21.96 4.48 12.62
C TYR A 289 23.05 5.52 12.89
N THR A 290 22.72 6.78 12.62
CA THR A 290 23.48 7.96 13.05
C THR A 290 22.76 8.60 14.22
N SER A 291 23.50 8.92 15.30
CA SER A 291 22.93 9.51 16.53
C SER A 291 23.25 10.99 16.65
N THR A 292 22.27 11.79 17.08
CA THR A 292 22.40 13.20 17.44
C THR A 292 21.71 13.48 18.78
N ILE A 293 22.16 14.51 19.49
CA ILE A 293 21.62 14.92 20.78
C ILE A 293 21.25 16.38 20.69
N ASP A 294 20.00 16.71 21.02
CA ASP A 294 19.52 18.06 21.25
C ASP A 294 19.41 18.27 22.76
N ASP A 295 20.28 19.12 23.29
CA ASP A 295 20.33 19.55 24.69
C ASP A 295 20.09 21.05 24.84
N SER A 296 19.44 21.68 23.84
CA SER A 296 19.05 23.10 23.89
C SER A 296 18.19 23.42 25.11
N ASN A 297 17.30 22.48 25.48
CA ASN A 297 16.68 22.40 26.80
C ASN A 297 17.43 21.36 27.63
N LYS A 298 18.35 21.80 28.49
CA LYS A 298 19.24 20.89 29.25
C LYS A 298 18.50 19.92 30.17
N GLU A 299 17.25 20.23 30.50
CA GLU A 299 16.41 19.43 31.36
C GLU A 299 15.38 18.60 30.60
N ASN A 300 15.28 18.78 29.28
CA ASN A 300 14.61 17.87 28.35
C ASN A 300 15.51 17.58 27.14
N VAL A 301 16.36 16.57 27.29
CA VAL A 301 17.30 16.15 26.25
C VAL A 301 16.61 15.21 25.27
N VAL A 302 16.71 15.48 23.97
CA VAL A 302 16.20 14.59 22.92
C VAL A 302 17.37 13.91 22.20
N ILE A 303 17.42 12.58 22.25
CA ILE A 303 18.39 11.79 21.50
C ILE A 303 17.72 11.29 20.22
N THR A 304 18.22 11.67 19.05
CA THR A 304 17.65 11.25 17.76
C THR A 304 18.58 10.24 17.08
N ASN A 305 18.03 9.12 16.63
CA ASN A 305 18.74 8.13 15.83
C ASN A 305 18.06 8.08 14.48
N SER A 306 18.83 8.38 13.44
CA SER A 306 18.33 8.49 12.08
C SER A 306 18.91 7.37 11.22
N ARG A 307 18.06 6.80 10.37
CA ARG A 307 18.41 5.77 9.39
C ARG A 307 17.66 6.06 8.10
N THR A 308 18.39 6.18 7.00
CA THR A 308 17.79 6.19 5.67
C THR A 308 17.39 4.76 5.29
N PRO A 309 16.13 4.52 4.89
CA PRO A 309 15.68 3.21 4.44
C PRO A 309 16.53 2.65 3.29
N GLU A 310 16.70 1.33 3.27
CA GLU A 310 17.47 0.66 2.22
C GLU A 310 16.70 0.66 0.90
N VAL A 311 17.37 1.02 -0.19
CA VAL A 311 16.82 1.00 -1.56
C VAL A 311 17.61 0.08 -2.48
N THR A 312 16.97 -0.38 -3.56
CA THR A 312 17.54 -1.26 -4.59
C THR A 312 17.11 -0.82 -6.00
N GLU A 313 17.60 -1.53 -6.99
CA GLU A 313 17.31 -1.31 -8.41
C GLU A 313 16.88 -2.61 -9.07
N VAL A 314 15.89 -2.53 -9.95
CA VAL A 314 15.49 -3.63 -10.84
C VAL A 314 15.84 -3.25 -12.27
N ALA A 315 16.87 -3.89 -12.82
CA ALA A 315 17.25 -3.76 -14.22
C ALA A 315 16.47 -4.74 -15.10
N VAL A 316 15.79 -4.20 -16.11
CA VAL A 316 15.00 -4.94 -17.09
C VAL A 316 15.77 -5.05 -18.39
N LYS A 317 15.82 -6.27 -18.95
CA LYS A 317 16.39 -6.55 -20.26
C LYS A 317 15.33 -7.13 -21.17
N LYS A 318 15.19 -6.56 -22.37
CA LYS A 318 14.30 -7.09 -23.41
C LYS A 318 15.09 -7.80 -24.51
N ILE A 319 14.65 -8.99 -24.86
CA ILE A 319 15.19 -9.85 -25.92
C ILE A 319 14.11 -10.09 -26.97
N TRP A 320 14.49 -10.01 -28.23
CA TRP A 320 13.65 -10.33 -29.38
C TRP A 320 14.15 -11.63 -30.02
N ASP A 321 13.28 -12.64 -30.08
CA ASP A 321 13.49 -13.90 -30.80
C ASP A 321 12.60 -13.89 -32.06
N ASP A 322 13.02 -13.11 -33.06
CA ASP A 322 12.25 -12.76 -34.25
C ASP A 322 13.08 -12.72 -35.54
N ALA A 323 14.21 -13.45 -35.54
CA ALA A 323 15.17 -13.49 -36.64
C ALA A 323 15.63 -12.09 -37.10
N ASP A 324 15.95 -11.23 -36.14
CA ASP A 324 16.34 -9.83 -36.35
C ASP A 324 15.28 -9.00 -37.09
N ASN A 325 14.04 -9.10 -36.59
CA ASN A 325 12.87 -8.40 -37.13
C ASN A 325 12.65 -8.64 -38.64
N LYS A 326 12.88 -9.88 -39.11
CA LYS A 326 12.77 -10.23 -40.54
C LYS A 326 11.43 -9.86 -41.16
N ASP A 327 10.35 -10.02 -40.39
CA ASP A 327 8.97 -9.77 -40.85
C ASP A 327 8.50 -8.32 -40.59
N GLY A 328 9.35 -7.46 -40.00
CA GLY A 328 9.04 -6.05 -39.76
C GLY A 328 7.94 -5.79 -38.72
N LEU A 329 7.61 -6.77 -37.89
CA LEU A 329 6.51 -6.71 -36.92
C LEU A 329 6.93 -6.22 -35.52
N ARG A 330 8.24 -6.03 -35.27
CA ARG A 330 8.73 -5.53 -33.98
C ARG A 330 8.19 -4.10 -33.74
N PRO A 331 7.51 -3.84 -32.60
CA PRO A 331 7.00 -2.51 -32.29
C PRO A 331 8.14 -1.54 -31.97
N GLU A 332 7.85 -0.24 -32.03
CA GLU A 332 8.81 0.82 -31.66
C GLU A 332 9.10 0.85 -30.15
N LYS A 333 8.13 0.41 -29.34
CA LYS A 333 8.20 0.37 -27.88
C LYS A 333 7.41 -0.80 -27.29
N ILE A 334 7.75 -1.16 -26.07
CA ILE A 334 6.94 -2.03 -25.20
C ILE A 334 6.69 -1.33 -23.87
N THR A 335 5.67 -1.77 -23.14
CA THR A 335 5.36 -1.30 -21.79
C THR A 335 5.63 -2.41 -20.78
N VAL A 336 6.52 -2.15 -19.82
CA VAL A 336 6.84 -3.05 -18.71
C VAL A 336 6.36 -2.44 -17.40
N ARG A 337 5.66 -3.24 -16.60
CA ARG A 337 5.13 -2.88 -15.28
C ARG A 337 5.94 -3.59 -14.20
N LEU A 338 6.31 -2.86 -13.15
CA LEU A 338 6.95 -3.39 -11.95
C LEU A 338 5.90 -3.63 -10.88
N LEU A 339 5.93 -4.81 -10.27
CA LEU A 339 5.08 -5.19 -9.16
C LEU A 339 5.92 -5.38 -7.89
N ALA A 340 5.49 -4.79 -6.78
CA ALA A 340 5.96 -5.03 -5.43
C ALA A 340 4.93 -5.89 -4.68
N ASP A 341 5.31 -7.08 -4.25
CA ASP A 341 4.42 -8.03 -3.57
C ASP A 341 3.09 -8.26 -4.35
N GLY A 342 3.19 -8.28 -5.69
CA GLY A 342 2.05 -8.47 -6.59
C GLY A 342 1.17 -7.23 -6.83
N GLN A 343 1.55 -6.05 -6.32
CA GLN A 343 0.90 -4.77 -6.60
C GLN A 343 1.76 -3.95 -7.56
N GLU A 344 1.17 -3.41 -8.63
CA GLU A 344 1.88 -2.51 -9.53
C GLU A 344 2.35 -1.26 -8.78
N VAL A 345 3.63 -0.90 -8.96
CA VAL A 345 4.27 0.26 -8.31
C VAL A 345 5.05 1.15 -9.27
N ALA A 346 5.38 0.66 -10.47
CA ALA A 346 6.04 1.46 -11.50
C ALA A 346 5.69 0.94 -12.90
N VAL A 347 5.77 1.81 -13.91
CA VAL A 347 5.64 1.44 -15.32
C VAL A 347 6.71 2.16 -16.12
N LYS A 348 7.28 1.49 -17.12
CA LYS A 348 8.24 2.08 -18.07
C LYS A 348 7.95 1.63 -19.50
N GLU A 349 8.09 2.57 -20.41
CA GLU A 349 8.20 2.26 -21.84
C GLU A 349 9.67 1.99 -22.17
N ILE A 350 9.94 0.93 -22.95
CA ILE A 350 11.28 0.54 -23.38
C ILE A 350 11.31 0.56 -24.91
N THR A 351 12.31 1.22 -25.48
CA THR A 351 12.45 1.40 -26.93
C THR A 351 13.77 0.86 -27.45
N ALA A 352 13.94 0.87 -28.78
CA ALA A 352 15.21 0.56 -29.42
C ALA A 352 16.32 1.57 -29.07
N THR A 353 16.00 2.84 -28.83
CA THR A 353 17.01 3.87 -28.48
C THR A 353 17.62 3.64 -27.10
N ASP A 354 16.89 2.96 -26.21
CA ASP A 354 17.36 2.56 -24.88
C ASP A 354 18.14 1.23 -24.92
N ASN A 355 18.49 0.76 -26.12
CA ASN A 355 19.05 -0.58 -26.35
C ASN A 355 18.20 -1.69 -25.71
N TRP A 356 16.87 -1.53 -25.72
CA TRP A 356 15.93 -2.50 -25.15
C TRP A 356 16.21 -2.82 -23.67
N GLN A 357 16.69 -1.83 -22.92
CA GLN A 357 16.98 -1.93 -21.49
C GLN A 357 16.34 -0.77 -20.73
N ALA A 358 15.95 -1.01 -19.49
CA ALA A 358 15.48 0.02 -18.57
C ALA A 358 15.79 -0.41 -17.14
N SER A 359 15.73 0.51 -16.18
CA SER A 359 15.81 0.14 -14.77
C SER A 359 14.88 0.95 -13.89
N PHE A 360 14.36 0.34 -12.85
CA PHE A 360 13.60 1.00 -11.80
C PHE A 360 14.52 1.20 -10.60
N THR A 361 14.81 2.46 -10.25
CA THR A 361 15.75 2.84 -9.19
C THR A 361 15.01 3.24 -7.91
N ASP A 362 15.76 3.40 -6.82
CA ASP A 362 15.27 3.92 -5.53
C ASP A 362 14.08 3.12 -4.96
N LEU A 363 14.05 1.82 -5.27
CA LEU A 363 12.99 0.92 -4.84
C LEU A 363 13.23 0.49 -3.39
N PRO A 364 12.27 0.65 -2.47
CA PRO A 364 12.46 0.21 -1.09
C PRO A 364 12.77 -1.29 -1.03
N VAL A 365 13.80 -1.68 -0.27
CA VAL A 365 14.11 -3.11 -0.07
C VAL A 365 13.12 -3.76 0.89
N TYR A 366 12.66 -3.00 1.88
CA TYR A 366 11.77 -3.49 2.92
C TYR A 366 10.48 -2.67 3.01
N LYS A 367 9.40 -3.35 3.38
CA LYS A 367 8.13 -2.77 3.82
C LYS A 367 7.73 -3.44 5.12
N GLU A 368 7.57 -2.65 6.18
CA GLU A 368 7.24 -3.14 7.52
C GLU A 368 8.18 -4.25 8.02
N GLY A 369 9.48 -4.09 7.78
CA GLY A 369 10.53 -5.05 8.16
C GLY A 369 10.63 -6.30 7.29
N LYS A 370 9.77 -6.47 6.28
CA LYS A 370 9.80 -7.60 5.35
C LYS A 370 10.39 -7.18 4.02
N LYS A 371 11.26 -8.03 3.45
CA LYS A 371 11.84 -7.77 2.13
C LYS A 371 10.75 -7.84 1.08
N ILE A 372 10.66 -6.81 0.23
CA ILE A 372 9.68 -6.73 -0.86
C ILE A 372 10.08 -7.70 -1.98
N ALA A 373 9.12 -8.46 -2.49
CA ALA A 373 9.29 -9.29 -3.68
C ALA A 373 8.96 -8.48 -4.94
N TYR A 374 9.99 -8.13 -5.72
CA TYR A 374 9.82 -7.45 -6.99
C TYR A 374 9.70 -8.44 -8.17
N THR A 375 8.72 -8.20 -9.03
CA THR A 375 8.48 -8.93 -10.29
C THR A 375 8.08 -7.96 -11.40
N ILE A 376 8.14 -8.37 -12.66
CA ILE A 376 7.68 -7.55 -13.80
C ILE A 376 6.62 -8.25 -14.64
N THR A 377 5.80 -7.46 -15.34
CA THR A 377 4.90 -7.92 -16.40
C THR A 377 5.06 -7.05 -17.66
N GLU A 378 4.73 -7.59 -18.82
CA GLU A 378 4.72 -6.86 -20.11
C GLU A 378 3.28 -6.75 -20.62
N ASP A 379 2.92 -5.59 -21.16
CA ASP A 379 1.65 -5.44 -21.88
C ASP A 379 1.67 -6.32 -23.16
N PRO A 380 0.53 -6.93 -23.56
CA PRO A 380 0.50 -7.82 -24.70
C PRO A 380 1.04 -7.18 -26.00
N VAL A 381 2.04 -7.82 -26.61
CA VAL A 381 2.61 -7.40 -27.89
C VAL A 381 1.98 -8.19 -29.03
N ALA A 382 1.26 -7.51 -29.93
CA ALA A 382 0.58 -8.13 -31.04
C ALA A 382 1.54 -8.95 -31.93
N GLY A 383 1.20 -10.21 -32.22
CA GLY A 383 2.00 -11.10 -33.07
C GLY A 383 3.16 -11.81 -32.35
N TYR A 384 3.31 -11.63 -31.05
CA TYR A 384 4.38 -12.24 -30.25
C TYR A 384 3.84 -13.07 -29.09
N THR A 385 4.61 -14.08 -28.68
CA THR A 385 4.44 -14.78 -27.40
C THR A 385 5.51 -14.29 -26.44
N SER A 386 5.11 -13.78 -25.28
CA SER A 386 6.01 -13.24 -24.24
C SER A 386 6.37 -14.32 -23.20
N ASN A 387 7.63 -14.32 -22.76
CA ASN A 387 8.14 -15.14 -21.67
C ASN A 387 9.04 -14.29 -20.76
N ILE A 388 8.82 -14.35 -19.45
CA ILE A 388 9.55 -13.56 -18.46
C ILE A 388 10.32 -14.51 -17.55
N ASP A 389 11.65 -14.35 -17.51
CA ASP A 389 12.54 -15.06 -16.59
C ASP A 389 13.30 -14.04 -15.72
N GLY A 390 12.96 -13.98 -14.44
CA GLY A 390 13.37 -12.92 -13.53
C GLY A 390 12.95 -11.54 -14.05
N PHE A 391 13.92 -10.73 -14.47
CA PHE A 391 13.71 -9.40 -15.05
C PHE A 391 14.09 -9.32 -16.54
N THR A 392 14.23 -10.48 -17.19
CA THR A 392 14.43 -10.56 -18.63
C THR A 392 13.13 -10.92 -19.33
N VAL A 393 12.69 -10.07 -20.26
CA VAL A 393 11.52 -10.30 -21.11
C VAL A 393 11.98 -10.81 -22.46
N THR A 394 11.46 -11.92 -22.93
CA THR A 394 11.74 -12.48 -24.26
C THR A 394 10.45 -12.57 -25.05
N ASN A 395 10.37 -11.89 -26.20
CA ASN A 395 9.23 -12.04 -27.10
C ASN A 395 9.66 -12.84 -28.30
N ARG A 396 8.92 -13.91 -28.57
CA ARG A 396 9.16 -14.79 -29.70
C ARG A 396 8.10 -14.58 -30.77
N HIS A 397 8.56 -14.38 -32.00
CA HIS A 397 7.71 -14.42 -33.19
C HIS A 397 7.97 -15.74 -33.92
N THR A 398 6.90 -16.49 -34.19
CA THR A 398 6.98 -17.68 -35.06
C THR A 398 6.05 -17.45 -36.24
N PRO A 399 6.58 -17.32 -37.47
CA PRO A 399 5.74 -17.14 -38.65
C PRO A 399 4.81 -18.34 -38.83
N PRO A 400 3.58 -18.14 -39.31
CA PRO A 400 2.74 -19.25 -39.75
C PRO A 400 3.48 -20.02 -40.85
N THR A 401 3.66 -21.32 -40.66
CA THR A 401 4.21 -22.18 -41.71
C THR A 401 3.19 -22.22 -42.84
N THR A 402 3.55 -21.68 -44.01
CA THR A 402 2.82 -21.97 -45.23
C THR A 402 2.92 -23.47 -45.48
N PRO A 403 1.80 -24.19 -45.65
CA PRO A 403 1.84 -25.58 -46.09
C PRO A 403 2.65 -25.66 -47.38
N PRO A 404 3.53 -26.68 -47.56
CA PRO A 404 4.24 -26.84 -48.81
C PRO A 404 3.22 -26.95 -49.95
N THR A 405 3.33 -26.05 -50.93
CA THR A 405 2.61 -26.17 -52.20
C THR A 405 3.16 -27.39 -52.94
N THR A 406 2.51 -28.54 -52.77
CA THR A 406 2.73 -29.68 -53.66
C THR A 406 2.40 -29.24 -55.10
N PRO A 407 3.32 -29.37 -56.07
CA PRO A 407 3.00 -29.14 -57.47
C PRO A 407 1.93 -30.15 -57.92
N PRO A 408 1.02 -29.79 -58.84
CA PRO A 408 -0.09 -30.65 -59.22
C PRO A 408 0.46 -31.95 -59.84
N SER A 409 0.16 -33.07 -59.20
CA SER A 409 0.39 -34.39 -59.78
C SER A 409 -0.55 -34.61 -60.94
N THR A 410 0.02 -35.06 -62.07
CA THR A 410 -0.66 -35.54 -63.26
C THR A 410 -1.79 -36.52 -62.89
N PRO A 411 -2.99 -36.41 -63.48
CA PRO A 411 -4.11 -37.27 -63.12
C PRO A 411 -3.81 -38.72 -63.52
N GLU A 412 -3.75 -39.59 -62.51
CA GLU A 412 -3.65 -41.03 -62.72
C GLU A 412 -5.02 -41.61 -63.10
N LYS A 413 -4.97 -42.56 -64.03
CA LYS A 413 -6.09 -43.24 -64.70
C LYS A 413 -7.01 -43.95 -63.68
N PRO A 414 -8.34 -43.97 -63.88
CA PRO A 414 -9.24 -44.59 -62.92
C PRO A 414 -9.13 -46.12 -62.95
N GLU A 415 -8.85 -46.73 -61.80
CA GLU A 415 -9.02 -48.16 -61.57
C GLU A 415 -10.40 -48.49 -60.95
N THR A 416 -10.87 -49.68 -61.29
CA THR A 416 -12.24 -50.21 -61.20
C THR A 416 -12.59 -50.64 -59.76
N PRO A 417 -13.86 -50.56 -59.32
CA PRO A 417 -14.23 -50.75 -57.92
C PRO A 417 -14.26 -52.22 -57.50
N THR A 418 -13.68 -52.53 -56.34
CA THR A 418 -13.94 -53.78 -55.61
C THR A 418 -14.61 -53.50 -54.26
N THR A 419 -15.73 -54.18 -54.03
CA THR A 419 -16.59 -54.16 -52.84
C THR A 419 -15.98 -54.89 -51.61
N PRO A 420 -16.53 -54.68 -50.40
CA PRO A 420 -15.76 -54.59 -49.16
C PRO A 420 -15.59 -55.92 -48.41
N LYS A 421 -14.50 -56.03 -47.64
CA LYS A 421 -14.38 -57.02 -46.55
C LYS A 421 -14.38 -56.32 -45.19
N GLU A 422 -15.35 -56.74 -44.40
CA GLU A 422 -15.64 -56.32 -43.03
C GLU A 422 -14.64 -56.94 -42.04
N GLY A 423 -14.32 -56.19 -40.98
CA GLY A 423 -13.88 -56.75 -39.70
C GLY A 423 -12.58 -56.19 -39.11
N LYS A 424 -12.69 -55.24 -38.19
CA LYS A 424 -12.46 -55.44 -36.73
C LYS A 424 -12.53 -54.10 -35.99
N LYS A 425 -13.43 -54.05 -35.00
CA LYS A 425 -13.58 -52.96 -34.01
C LYS A 425 -12.24 -52.69 -33.32
N LYS A 426 -11.83 -51.42 -33.31
CA LYS A 426 -10.76 -50.93 -32.43
C LYS A 426 -11.37 -50.09 -31.32
N ILE A 427 -11.10 -50.55 -30.10
CA ILE A 427 -11.58 -50.07 -28.81
C ILE A 427 -10.83 -48.78 -28.45
N LEU A 428 -11.55 -47.78 -27.93
CA LEU A 428 -11.01 -46.54 -27.37
C LEU A 428 -10.18 -46.84 -26.11
N PRO A 429 -9.01 -46.19 -25.90
CA PRO A 429 -8.28 -46.32 -24.66
C PRO A 429 -8.98 -45.58 -23.50
N SER A 430 -9.20 -46.34 -22.43
CA SER A 430 -9.50 -45.91 -21.06
C SER A 430 -8.23 -45.37 -20.41
N THR A 431 -8.34 -44.26 -19.67
CA THR A 431 -7.46 -44.00 -18.51
C THR A 431 -8.20 -43.16 -17.48
N GLY A 432 -8.73 -43.85 -16.47
CA GLY A 432 -8.72 -43.38 -15.10
C GLY A 432 -8.19 -44.51 -14.26
N GLU A 433 -7.06 -44.33 -13.56
CA GLU A 433 -6.97 -44.65 -12.14
C GLU A 433 -5.68 -44.11 -11.52
N VAL A 434 -5.89 -43.62 -10.31
CA VAL A 434 -4.97 -43.08 -9.32
C VAL A 434 -4.20 -44.20 -8.63
N VAL A 435 -2.98 -43.90 -8.18
CA VAL A 435 -2.36 -44.61 -7.05
C VAL A 435 -1.96 -43.59 -6.00
N ALA A 436 -2.56 -43.74 -4.84
CA ALA A 436 -2.29 -43.02 -3.61
C ALA A 436 -1.45 -43.87 -2.67
N TYR A 437 -0.45 -43.25 -2.03
CA TYR A 437 0.05 -43.47 -0.66
C TYR A 437 0.69 -42.13 -0.29
N GLY A 438 0.47 -41.45 0.83
CA GLY A 438 -0.17 -41.74 2.11
C GLY A 438 0.51 -40.82 3.15
N LEU A 439 -0.21 -40.50 4.24
CA LEU A 439 0.14 -39.70 5.43
C LEU A 439 -0.28 -38.21 5.35
N THR A 440 -1.48 -37.78 5.76
CA THR A 440 -2.13 -37.70 7.10
C THR A 440 -1.48 -36.74 8.10
N ILE A 441 -2.35 -36.05 8.87
CA ILE A 441 -2.16 -35.00 9.91
C ILE A 441 -2.42 -33.60 9.29
N LEU A 442 -3.45 -32.82 9.61
CA LEU A 442 -4.21 -32.64 10.84
C LEU A 442 -5.63 -32.14 10.52
N GLY A 443 -6.65 -32.91 10.88
CA GLY A 443 -8.02 -32.44 11.01
C GLY A 443 -8.29 -31.98 12.45
N ALA A 444 -9.34 -31.16 12.57
CA ALA A 444 -10.06 -30.80 13.79
C ALA A 444 -9.47 -29.69 14.69
N LEU A 445 -9.83 -28.44 14.39
CA LEU A 445 -9.88 -27.36 15.40
C LEU A 445 -10.94 -26.28 15.10
N LEU A 446 -12.12 -26.66 14.59
CA LEU A 446 -13.26 -25.73 14.45
C LEU A 446 -14.62 -26.37 14.79
N ALA A 447 -14.66 -27.16 15.87
CA ALA A 447 -15.92 -27.67 16.42
C ALA A 447 -15.90 -27.83 17.96
N ILE A 448 -15.17 -26.98 18.69
CA ILE A 448 -15.17 -26.96 20.17
C ILE A 448 -15.57 -25.58 20.74
N PHE A 449 -15.83 -24.55 19.91
CA PHE A 449 -16.21 -23.23 20.44
C PHE A 449 -17.72 -23.04 20.71
N ALA A 450 -18.57 -23.97 20.27
CA ALA A 450 -20.03 -23.87 20.47
C ALA A 450 -20.57 -24.60 21.72
N LEU A 451 -19.73 -25.33 22.47
CA LEU A 451 -20.15 -26.04 23.70
C LEU A 451 -19.61 -25.41 25.00
N ALA A 452 -18.69 -24.44 24.90
CA ALA A 452 -18.11 -23.75 26.06
C ALA A 452 -18.93 -22.54 26.56
N LEU A 453 -19.96 -22.11 25.82
CA LEU A 453 -20.87 -21.02 26.24
C LEU A 453 -22.15 -21.50 26.93
N LEU A 454 -22.43 -22.80 26.98
CA LEU A 454 -23.58 -23.37 27.68
C LEU A 454 -23.29 -23.85 29.12
N LEU A 455 -22.03 -23.79 29.58
CA LEU A 455 -21.64 -24.24 30.93
C LEU A 455 -21.15 -23.12 31.87
N ARG A 456 -21.21 -21.84 31.46
CA ARG A 456 -20.88 -20.69 32.34
C ARG A 456 -22.09 -20.05 33.04
N GLY A 457 -23.29 -20.61 32.88
CA GLY A 457 -24.55 -20.08 33.43
C GLY A 457 -25.04 -20.69 34.75
N LYS A 458 -24.33 -21.64 35.37
CA LYS A 458 -24.76 -22.25 36.64
C LYS A 458 -23.61 -22.46 37.61
N ARG A 459 -23.27 -21.41 38.37
CA ARG A 459 -22.77 -21.50 39.76
C ARG A 459 -22.55 -20.09 40.32
N LYS A 460 -23.57 -19.56 40.99
CA LYS A 460 -23.47 -18.67 42.16
C LYS A 460 -24.85 -18.62 42.84
N GLU A 461 -25.13 -19.67 43.61
CA GLU A 461 -26.04 -19.63 44.76
C GLU A 461 -25.35 -20.36 45.92
N LYS A 462 -24.76 -19.56 46.81
CA LYS A 462 -24.75 -19.63 48.27
C LYS A 462 -23.67 -18.70 48.80
#